data_AF-A0A960YC22-F1
#
_entry.id   AF-A0A960YC22-F1
#
_cell.length_a   1.000
_cell.length_b   1.000
_cell.length_c   1.000
_cell.angle_alpha   90.00
_cell.angle_beta   90.00
_cell.angle_gamma   90.00
#
_symmetry.space_group_name_H-M   'P 1'
#
loop_
_entity.id
_entity.type
_entity.pdbx_description
1 polymer ?
#
loop_
_entity_poly.entity_id
_entity_poly.type
_entity_poly.pdbx_seq_one_letter_code
_entity_poly.pdbx_strand_id
1 'polypeptide(L)'
;YFLRSLIKKLFDNIEYSTKILWLVLLYLVSTWLVLGTLSSQQFQEKVYKYVDPQTKKRYSVPQLMSLVEQYEAGLVNLTSLKTEVNTQETYLTQEDQRLKKLRQQRVDIITNFKSISGDLGKEFEEVYTNWLGLRNAIKTEVKVKEVKDTNLPPGSELTKTEVDKYIQKLETSTSKHSQLIVQLGKITENLVENEKSQKSSEETLVKTLDSLVSAIRQHEKSQNALGEVAEGDVKDLLVELRYLTYLKFKLLATMPTQLLTLILTLSMGALGSLIYLTRELFRPSGKNRSLFWFLFRPFLGMVTAIAIFVLVKSGQIIITDSSGNVVNDGALNPFFVSFLAIISGMLSEHAYEKIYRTGQSFFSSTETNTLSRWAVRLKETMQKTGKKPGELSQFVEESPEVIEDWIEEKKPVPPEAQKIISAWLGVSSREIFTDEAPAKSLNKREETEI
;
A
#
# COMPACT_ATOMS: atom_id res chain seq x y z
N TYR A 1 4.02 -37.19 44.77
CA TYR A 1 2.67 -36.64 44.57
C TYR A 1 2.69 -35.14 44.25
N PHE A 2 3.34 -34.30 45.08
CA PHE A 2 3.47 -32.85 44.86
C PHE A 2 4.04 -32.46 43.49
N LEU A 3 5.16 -33.07 43.06
CA LEU A 3 5.78 -32.78 41.76
C LEU A 3 4.85 -33.07 40.56
N ARG A 4 4.09 -34.18 40.63
CA ARG A 4 3.11 -34.57 39.58
C ARG A 4 1.93 -33.60 39.50
N SER A 5 1.50 -33.06 40.65
CA SER A 5 0.46 -32.01 40.73
C SER A 5 0.96 -30.69 40.14
N LEU A 6 2.21 -30.31 40.42
CA LEU A 6 2.82 -29.06 39.93
C LEU A 6 3.08 -29.12 38.42
N ILE A 7 3.59 -30.23 37.90
CA ILE A 7 3.76 -30.47 36.45
C ILE A 7 2.40 -30.42 35.75
N LYS A 8 1.35 -31.02 36.30
CA LYS A 8 0.00 -30.98 35.72
C LYS A 8 -0.55 -29.54 35.65
N LYS A 9 -0.42 -28.76 36.72
CA LYS A 9 -0.82 -27.33 36.72
C LYS A 9 -0.04 -26.50 35.71
N LEU A 10 1.25 -26.77 35.54
CA LEU A 10 2.07 -26.09 34.52
C LEU A 10 1.61 -26.44 33.10
N PHE A 11 1.34 -27.72 32.81
CA PHE A 11 0.81 -28.14 31.51
C PHE A 11 -0.59 -27.56 31.23
N ASP A 12 -1.49 -27.57 32.22
CA ASP A 12 -2.83 -26.99 32.10
C ASP A 12 -2.75 -25.48 31.80
N ASN A 13 -1.82 -24.76 32.43
CA ASN A 13 -1.58 -23.33 32.16
C ASN A 13 -0.99 -23.07 30.77
N ILE A 14 -0.08 -23.93 30.28
CA ILE A 14 0.50 -23.81 28.93
C ILE A 14 -0.58 -24.07 27.88
N GLU A 15 -1.41 -25.10 28.05
CA GLU A 15 -2.51 -25.40 27.12
C GLU A 15 -3.53 -24.26 27.07
N TYR A 16 -3.90 -23.71 28.23
CA TYR A 16 -4.80 -22.56 28.32
C TYR A 16 -4.23 -21.31 27.66
N SER A 17 -2.96 -20.98 27.93
CA SER A 17 -2.26 -19.84 27.31
C SER A 17 -2.16 -20.00 25.79
N THR A 18 -1.91 -21.22 25.31
CA THR A 18 -1.86 -21.52 23.87
C THR A 18 -3.22 -21.31 23.20
N LYS A 19 -4.32 -21.71 23.85
CA LYS A 19 -5.69 -21.47 23.35
C LYS A 19 -6.01 -19.98 23.24
N ILE A 20 -5.66 -19.20 24.26
CA ILE A 20 -5.87 -17.74 24.24
C ILE A 20 -5.04 -17.09 23.13
N LEU A 21 -3.74 -17.42 23.04
CA LEU A 21 -2.86 -16.87 22.01
C LEU A 21 -3.38 -17.18 20.60
N TRP A 22 -3.84 -18.41 20.39
CA TRP A 22 -4.45 -18.82 19.12
C TRP A 22 -5.72 -18.03 18.80
N LEU A 23 -6.59 -17.83 19.79
CA LEU A 23 -7.82 -17.05 19.63
C LEU A 23 -7.51 -15.58 19.31
N VAL A 24 -6.55 -14.97 20.00
CA VAL A 24 -6.09 -13.58 19.72
C VAL A 24 -5.53 -13.47 18.30
N LEU A 25 -4.72 -14.43 17.86
CA LEU A 25 -4.20 -14.45 16.49
C LEU A 25 -5.33 -14.50 15.46
N LEU A 26 -6.33 -15.36 15.65
CA LEU A 26 -7.49 -15.46 14.76
C LEU A 26 -8.32 -14.17 14.74
N TYR A 27 -8.48 -13.49 15.88
CA TYR A 27 -9.11 -12.18 15.94
C TYR A 27 -8.33 -11.14 15.15
N LEU A 28 -7.00 -11.09 15.27
CA LEU A 28 -6.16 -10.16 14.52
C LEU A 28 -6.25 -10.41 13.02
N VAL A 29 -6.16 -11.67 12.59
CA VAL A 29 -6.23 -12.03 11.17
C VAL A 29 -7.61 -11.72 10.60
N SER A 30 -8.70 -12.12 11.27
CA SER A 30 -10.07 -11.86 10.79
C SER A 30 -10.39 -10.36 10.77
N THR A 31 -9.98 -9.60 11.79
CA THR A 31 -10.17 -8.15 11.83
C THR A 31 -9.37 -7.45 10.74
N TRP A 32 -8.11 -7.84 10.53
CA TRP A 32 -7.27 -7.31 9.45
C TRP A 32 -7.91 -7.55 8.08
N LEU A 33 -8.46 -8.75 7.86
CA LEU A 33 -9.12 -9.14 6.61
C LEU A 33 -10.43 -8.35 6.40
N VAL A 34 -11.24 -8.19 7.45
CA VAL A 34 -12.45 -7.35 7.44
C VAL A 34 -12.13 -5.89 7.12
N LEU A 35 -11.11 -5.33 7.77
CA LEU A 35 -10.69 -3.94 7.55
C LEU A 35 -10.19 -3.75 6.12
N GLY A 36 -9.41 -4.70 5.60
CA GLY A 36 -8.91 -4.68 4.24
C GLY A 36 -10.00 -4.76 3.18
N THR A 37 -10.97 -5.66 3.37
CA THR A 37 -12.12 -5.82 2.45
C THR A 37 -13.02 -4.58 2.46
N LEU A 38 -13.39 -4.06 3.62
CA LEU A 38 -14.23 -2.86 3.73
C LEU A 38 -13.55 -1.63 3.13
N SER A 39 -12.27 -1.38 3.48
CA SER A 39 -11.51 -0.26 2.92
C SER A 39 -11.38 -0.38 1.41
N SER A 40 -11.14 -1.59 0.89
CA SER A 40 -11.05 -1.83 -0.55
C SER A 40 -12.38 -1.63 -1.27
N GLN A 41 -13.52 -2.02 -0.67
CA GLN A 41 -14.84 -1.75 -1.23
C GLN A 41 -15.17 -0.26 -1.27
N GLN A 42 -14.95 0.46 -0.17
CA GLN A 42 -15.16 1.90 -0.11
C GLN A 42 -14.29 2.64 -1.13
N PHE A 43 -13.04 2.21 -1.27
CA PHE A 43 -12.12 2.74 -2.28
C PHE A 43 -12.64 2.48 -3.70
N GLN A 44 -13.07 1.25 -4.01
CA GLN A 44 -13.65 0.92 -5.32
C GLN A 44 -14.89 1.75 -5.65
N GLU A 45 -15.78 1.98 -4.68
CA GLU A 45 -16.95 2.83 -4.87
C GLU A 45 -16.57 4.28 -5.17
N LYS A 46 -15.57 4.83 -4.46
CA LYS A 46 -15.05 6.18 -4.72
C LYS A 46 -14.44 6.28 -6.11
N VAL A 47 -13.60 5.31 -6.50
CA VAL A 47 -12.96 5.23 -7.82
C VAL A 47 -14.01 5.13 -8.93
N TYR A 48 -15.05 4.32 -8.74
CA TYR A 48 -16.10 4.15 -9.75
C TYR A 48 -16.96 5.41 -9.94
N LYS A 49 -17.21 6.14 -8.86
CA LYS A 49 -17.92 7.44 -8.90
C LYS A 49 -17.04 8.55 -9.47
N TYR A 50 -15.72 8.41 -9.40
CA TYR A 50 -14.80 9.40 -9.89
C TYR A 50 -14.74 9.39 -11.43
N VAL A 51 -15.12 10.52 -12.03
CA VAL A 51 -14.94 10.80 -13.44
C VAL A 51 -13.98 11.97 -13.53
N ASP A 52 -12.86 11.76 -14.20
CA ASP A 52 -11.87 12.80 -14.41
C ASP A 52 -12.50 14.01 -15.12
N PRO A 53 -12.47 15.22 -14.53
CA PRO A 53 -13.09 16.39 -15.13
C PRO A 53 -12.40 16.83 -16.42
N GLN A 54 -11.09 16.59 -16.56
CA GLN A 54 -10.30 16.96 -17.74
C GLN A 54 -10.48 15.94 -18.87
N THR A 55 -10.31 14.65 -18.55
CA THR A 55 -10.28 13.60 -19.58
C THR A 55 -11.64 12.92 -19.82
N LYS A 56 -12.62 13.14 -18.94
CA LYS A 56 -13.92 12.43 -18.87
C LYS A 56 -13.78 10.90 -18.79
N LYS A 57 -12.58 10.39 -18.53
CA LYS A 57 -12.33 8.95 -18.41
C LYS A 57 -12.68 8.49 -16.99
N ARG A 58 -13.20 7.26 -16.91
CA ARG A 58 -13.32 6.53 -15.64
C ARG A 58 -12.06 5.71 -15.46
N TYR A 59 -11.38 5.90 -14.33
CA TYR A 59 -10.22 5.09 -14.00
C TYR A 59 -10.66 3.77 -13.38
N SER A 60 -10.07 2.68 -13.84
CA SER A 60 -10.12 1.39 -13.14
C SER A 60 -9.03 1.32 -12.07
N VAL A 61 -9.24 0.52 -11.03
CA VAL A 61 -8.22 0.32 -9.96
C VAL A 61 -6.86 -0.15 -10.52
N PRO A 62 -6.78 -1.08 -11.49
CA PRO A 62 -5.49 -1.45 -12.10
C PRO A 62 -4.79 -0.29 -12.81
N GLN A 63 -5.54 0.60 -13.47
CA GLN A 63 -4.95 1.79 -14.11
C GLN A 63 -4.42 2.76 -13.06
N LEU A 64 -5.18 3.01 -11.99
CA LEU A 64 -4.71 3.81 -10.85
C LEU A 64 -3.45 3.20 -10.21
N MET A 65 -3.37 1.87 -10.09
CA MET A 65 -2.16 1.21 -9.60
C MET A 65 -0.96 1.43 -10.52
N SER A 66 -1.14 1.35 -11.85
CA SER A 66 -0.05 1.64 -12.79
C SER A 66 0.40 3.11 -12.70
N LEU A 67 -0.54 4.03 -12.45
CA LEU A 67 -0.26 5.44 -12.21
C LEU A 67 0.51 5.66 -10.90
N VAL A 68 0.13 4.97 -9.81
CA VAL A 68 0.90 5.00 -8.54
C VAL A 68 2.31 4.48 -8.76
N GLU A 69 2.47 3.35 -9.46
CA GLU A 69 3.80 2.77 -9.72
C GLU A 69 4.67 3.70 -10.58
N GLN A 70 4.09 4.34 -11.60
CA GLN A 70 4.78 5.36 -12.40
C GLN A 70 5.14 6.59 -11.55
N TYR A 71 4.24 7.03 -10.68
CA TYR A 71 4.45 8.15 -9.77
C TYR A 71 5.56 7.86 -8.75
N GLU A 72 5.56 6.67 -8.14
CA GLU A 72 6.60 6.23 -7.21
C GLU A 72 7.97 6.09 -7.90
N ALA A 73 8.01 5.52 -9.11
CA ALA A 73 9.23 5.48 -9.91
C ALA A 73 9.73 6.89 -10.24
N GLY A 74 8.81 7.81 -10.56
CA GLY A 74 9.10 9.23 -10.76
C GLY A 74 9.70 9.89 -9.51
N LEU A 75 9.15 9.63 -8.32
CA LEU A 75 9.67 10.14 -7.05
C LEU A 75 11.07 9.61 -6.72
N VAL A 76 11.35 8.34 -7.01
CA VAL A 76 12.69 7.76 -6.82
C VAL A 76 13.70 8.45 -7.74
N ASN A 77 13.34 8.64 -9.02
CA ASN A 77 14.16 9.37 -9.98
C ASN A 77 14.38 10.84 -9.57
N LEU A 78 13.37 11.49 -9.00
CA LEU A 78 13.47 12.87 -8.52
C LEU A 78 14.40 12.96 -7.29
N THR A 79 14.35 11.97 -6.40
CA THR A 79 15.21 11.90 -5.21
C THR A 79 16.68 11.66 -5.59
N SER A 80 16.95 10.75 -6.53
CA SER A 80 18.31 10.51 -7.01
C SER A 80 18.87 11.75 -7.71
N LEU A 81 18.05 12.40 -8.55
CA LEU A 81 18.45 13.60 -9.26
C LEU A 81 18.69 14.80 -8.32
N LYS A 82 17.88 14.97 -7.28
CA LYS A 82 18.14 15.95 -6.21
C LYS A 82 19.48 15.69 -5.50
N THR A 83 19.80 14.42 -5.28
CA THR A 83 21.09 14.03 -4.67
C THR A 83 22.26 14.33 -5.60
N GLU A 84 22.10 14.07 -6.90
CA GLU A 84 23.09 14.42 -7.92
C GLU A 84 23.33 15.94 -8.00
N VAL A 85 22.25 16.75 -8.04
CA VAL A 85 22.33 18.21 -8.02
C VAL A 85 23.08 18.72 -6.78
N ASN A 86 22.75 18.22 -5.58
CA ASN A 86 23.45 18.61 -4.35
C ASN A 86 24.94 18.23 -4.37
N THR A 87 25.27 17.09 -4.98
CA THR A 87 26.66 16.63 -5.12
C THR A 87 27.44 17.54 -6.07
N GLN A 88 26.83 17.92 -7.21
CA GLN A 88 27.42 18.85 -8.17
C GLN A 88 27.56 20.27 -7.57
N GLU A 89 26.58 20.74 -6.80
CA GLU A 89 26.67 22.02 -6.07
C GLU A 89 27.84 22.05 -5.08
N THR A 90 28.04 20.94 -4.36
CA THR A 90 29.19 20.80 -3.44
C THR A 90 30.51 20.84 -4.20
N TYR A 91 30.59 20.17 -5.35
CA TYR A 91 31.77 20.19 -6.22
C TYR A 91 32.06 21.58 -6.77
N LEU A 92 31.04 22.28 -7.28
CA LEU A 92 31.16 23.68 -7.76
C LEU A 92 31.67 24.61 -6.65
N THR A 93 31.19 24.42 -5.42
CA THR A 93 31.64 25.20 -4.26
C THR A 93 33.13 24.96 -3.95
N GLN A 94 33.59 23.71 -4.06
CA GLN A 94 35.01 23.37 -3.84
C GLN A 94 35.91 23.95 -4.94
N GLU A 95 35.51 23.86 -6.21
CA GLU A 95 36.28 24.43 -7.32
C GLU A 95 36.29 25.97 -7.28
N ASP A 96 35.21 26.65 -6.89
CA ASP A 96 35.22 28.10 -6.66
C ASP A 96 36.22 28.51 -5.55
N GLN A 97 36.27 27.75 -4.45
CA GLN A 97 37.26 27.97 -3.40
C GLN A 97 38.69 27.76 -3.89
N ARG A 98 38.92 26.75 -4.74
CA ARG A 98 40.22 26.49 -5.36
C ARG A 98 40.62 27.65 -6.27
N LEU A 99 39.70 28.14 -7.11
CA LEU A 99 39.92 29.27 -8.00
C LEU A 99 40.27 30.54 -7.21
N LYS A 100 39.58 30.80 -6.09
CA LYS A 100 39.90 31.90 -5.17
C LYS A 100 41.32 31.81 -4.61
N LYS A 101 41.76 30.61 -4.20
CA LYS A 101 43.14 30.38 -3.73
C LYS A 101 44.16 30.61 -4.84
N LEU A 102 43.92 30.11 -6.06
CA LEU A 102 44.81 30.33 -7.21
C LEU A 102 44.93 31.81 -7.57
N ARG A 103 43.80 32.54 -7.57
CA ARG A 103 43.78 34.00 -7.80
C ARG A 103 44.58 34.74 -6.72
N GLN A 104 44.43 34.37 -5.46
CA GLN A 104 45.22 34.96 -4.37
C GLN A 104 46.72 34.68 -4.55
N GLN A 105 47.09 33.43 -4.84
CA GLN A 105 48.49 33.07 -5.12
C GLN A 105 49.06 33.88 -6.29
N ARG A 106 48.28 34.10 -7.36
CA ARG A 106 48.70 34.94 -8.48
C ARG A 106 48.96 36.39 -8.04
N VAL A 107 48.09 36.96 -7.20
CA VAL A 107 48.29 38.31 -6.63
C VAL A 107 49.57 38.37 -5.80
N ASP A 108 49.83 37.37 -4.98
CA ASP A 108 51.03 37.30 -4.15
C ASP A 108 52.29 37.19 -5.01
N ILE A 109 52.26 36.36 -6.07
CA ILE A 109 53.37 36.20 -7.01
C ILE A 109 53.64 37.51 -7.78
N ILE A 110 52.59 38.19 -8.28
CA ILE A 110 52.72 39.49 -8.96
C ILE A 110 53.30 40.54 -8.01
N THR A 111 52.88 40.54 -6.75
CA THR A 111 53.38 41.47 -5.73
C THR A 111 54.86 41.22 -5.45
N ASN A 112 55.27 39.95 -5.30
CA ASN A 112 56.67 39.57 -5.13
C ASN A 112 57.52 39.94 -6.35
N PHE A 113 57.04 39.64 -7.56
CA PHE A 113 57.68 40.06 -8.81
C PHE A 113 57.91 41.58 -8.85
N LYS A 114 56.88 42.36 -8.49
CA LYS A 114 56.95 43.82 -8.46
C LYS A 114 58.00 44.31 -7.46
N SER A 115 58.06 43.71 -6.27
CA SER A 115 59.10 44.01 -5.27
C SER A 115 60.51 43.75 -5.81
N ILE A 116 60.75 42.54 -6.31
CA ILE A 116 62.05 42.13 -6.85
C ILE A 116 62.47 43.03 -8.03
N SER A 117 61.54 43.32 -8.94
CA SER A 117 61.81 44.21 -10.08
C SER A 117 62.16 45.64 -9.63
N GLY A 118 61.52 46.12 -8.55
CA GLY A 118 61.82 47.42 -7.95
C GLY A 118 63.19 47.46 -7.29
N ASP A 119 63.56 46.40 -6.57
CA ASP A 119 64.89 46.26 -5.95
C ASP A 119 65.98 46.17 -7.02
N LEU A 120 65.77 45.37 -8.07
CA LEU A 120 66.67 45.27 -9.22
C LEU A 120 66.85 46.62 -9.90
N GLY A 121 65.76 47.40 -10.07
CA GLY A 121 65.82 48.74 -10.65
C GLY A 121 66.69 49.70 -9.84
N LYS A 122 66.56 49.68 -8.51
CA LYS A 122 67.40 50.48 -7.60
C LYS A 122 68.86 50.03 -7.64
N GLU A 123 69.13 48.72 -7.64
CA GLU A 123 70.51 48.21 -7.74
C GLU A 123 71.15 48.59 -9.08
N PHE A 124 70.42 48.53 -10.20
CA PHE A 124 70.90 49.01 -11.50
C PHE A 124 71.23 50.51 -11.49
N GLU A 125 70.40 51.33 -10.85
CA GLU A 125 70.65 52.77 -10.70
C GLU A 125 71.93 53.02 -9.86
N GLU A 126 72.15 52.25 -8.80
CA GLU A 126 73.37 52.31 -7.99
C GLU A 126 74.62 51.88 -8.79
N VAL A 127 74.55 50.78 -9.54
CA VAL A 127 75.65 50.33 -10.40
C VAL A 127 75.96 51.36 -11.47
N TYR A 128 74.93 51.91 -12.10
CA TYR A 128 75.07 52.91 -13.15
C TYR A 128 75.72 54.19 -12.63
N THR A 129 75.26 54.71 -11.49
CA THR A 129 75.84 55.90 -10.84
C THR A 129 77.31 55.66 -10.44
N ASN A 130 77.62 54.50 -9.85
CA ASN A 130 78.99 54.11 -9.53
C ASN A 130 79.89 54.01 -10.77
N TRP A 131 79.41 53.39 -11.84
CA TRP A 131 80.13 53.29 -13.11
C TRP A 131 80.36 54.67 -13.75
N LEU A 132 79.36 55.56 -13.70
CA LEU A 132 79.49 56.92 -14.21
C LEU A 132 80.55 57.71 -13.43
N GLY A 133 80.58 57.54 -12.10
CA GLY A 133 81.60 58.09 -11.22
C GLY A 133 83.00 57.61 -11.60
N LEU A 134 83.19 56.30 -11.77
CA LEU A 134 84.47 55.71 -12.19
C LEU A 134 84.90 56.23 -13.57
N ARG A 135 83.99 56.27 -14.54
CA ARG A 135 84.25 56.79 -15.89
C ARG A 135 84.69 58.25 -15.85
N ASN A 136 84.03 59.07 -15.05
CA ASN A 136 84.38 60.48 -14.90
C ASN A 136 85.74 60.66 -14.21
N ALA A 137 86.06 59.84 -13.19
CA ALA A 137 87.37 59.84 -12.55
C ALA A 137 88.49 59.50 -13.55
N ILE A 138 88.34 58.40 -14.31
CA ILE A 138 89.30 57.99 -15.34
C ILE A 138 89.45 59.07 -16.43
N LYS A 139 88.34 59.68 -16.89
CA LYS A 139 88.38 60.75 -17.90
C LYS A 139 89.11 61.99 -17.40
N THR A 140 89.03 62.29 -16.10
CA THR A 140 89.73 63.42 -15.47
C THR A 140 91.24 63.12 -15.37
N GLU A 141 91.60 61.90 -14.98
CA GLU A 141 93.00 61.44 -14.87
C GLU A 141 93.71 61.36 -16.25
N VAL A 142 92.99 60.95 -17.31
CA VAL A 142 93.51 60.95 -18.69
C VAL A 142 93.73 62.37 -19.22
N LYS A 143 92.83 63.31 -18.90
CA LYS A 143 93.03 64.74 -19.23
C LYS A 143 94.22 65.36 -18.50
N VAL A 144 94.51 64.93 -17.26
CA VAL A 144 95.69 65.37 -16.49
C VAL A 144 97.00 64.85 -17.11
N LYS A 145 97.00 63.68 -17.75
CA LYS A 145 98.17 63.15 -18.47
C LYS A 145 98.43 63.81 -19.84
N GLU A 146 97.43 64.41 -20.48
CA GLU A 146 97.59 65.15 -21.74
C GLU A 146 98.08 66.60 -21.56
N VAL A 147 97.95 67.17 -20.36
CA VAL A 147 98.55 68.48 -20.02
C VAL A 147 99.96 68.24 -19.46
N LYS A 148 100.93 68.02 -20.36
CA LYS A 148 102.35 68.19 -20.03
C LYS A 148 102.60 69.68 -19.76
N ASP A 149 103.33 69.95 -18.69
CA ASP A 149 103.72 71.27 -18.16
C ASP A 149 102.66 72.01 -17.34
N THR A 150 102.58 71.69 -16.03
CA THR A 150 103.09 72.55 -14.94
C THR A 150 102.73 71.96 -13.57
N ASN A 151 103.63 72.15 -12.61
CA ASN A 151 103.57 71.73 -11.20
C ASN A 151 102.16 71.62 -10.60
N LEU A 152 101.64 70.39 -10.47
CA LEU A 152 100.48 70.07 -9.65
C LEU A 152 100.88 69.18 -8.46
N PRO A 153 100.15 69.26 -7.32
CA PRO A 153 100.52 68.58 -6.09
C PRO A 153 100.37 67.06 -6.22
N PRO A 154 101.26 66.26 -5.58
CA PRO A 154 101.16 64.81 -5.59
C PRO A 154 100.01 64.39 -4.65
N GLY A 155 98.87 63.96 -5.20
CA GLY A 155 97.75 63.60 -4.33
C GLY A 155 96.48 63.09 -4.98
N SER A 156 96.49 62.65 -6.25
CA SER A 156 95.33 61.97 -6.84
C SER A 156 95.71 60.96 -7.91
N GLU A 157 96.73 60.14 -7.62
CA GLU A 157 96.82 58.86 -8.33
C GLU A 157 95.71 57.98 -7.77
N LEU A 158 94.75 57.57 -8.61
CA LEU A 158 93.83 56.50 -8.22
C LEU A 158 94.68 55.29 -7.88
N THR A 159 94.74 54.94 -6.60
CA THR A 159 95.55 53.80 -6.18
C THR A 159 94.92 52.54 -6.76
N LYS A 160 95.75 51.57 -7.21
CA LYS A 160 95.27 50.27 -7.70
C LYS A 160 94.23 49.63 -6.76
N THR A 161 94.39 49.87 -5.45
CA THR A 161 93.46 49.47 -4.39
C THR A 161 92.05 50.06 -4.51
N GLU A 162 91.90 51.31 -4.97
CA GLU A 162 90.58 51.91 -5.20
C GLU A 162 89.89 51.30 -6.42
N VAL A 163 90.64 51.06 -7.50
CA VAL A 163 90.13 50.38 -8.70
C VAL A 163 89.69 48.95 -8.37
N ASP A 164 90.50 48.20 -7.63
CA ASP A 164 90.16 46.83 -7.19
C ASP A 164 88.90 46.83 -6.29
N LYS A 165 88.72 47.85 -5.44
CA LYS A 165 87.51 48.02 -4.62
C LYS A 165 86.26 48.28 -5.47
N TYR A 166 86.38 49.04 -6.56
CA TYR A 166 85.28 49.23 -7.51
C TYR A 166 84.97 47.95 -8.29
N ILE A 167 85.99 47.20 -8.73
CA ILE A 167 85.82 45.91 -9.41
C ILE A 167 85.11 44.91 -8.49
N GLN A 168 85.54 44.78 -7.23
CA GLN A 168 84.92 43.88 -6.26
C GLN A 168 83.44 44.24 -5.99
N LYS A 169 83.11 45.54 -5.94
CA LYS A 169 81.70 45.99 -5.83
C LYS A 169 80.88 45.61 -7.08
N LEU A 170 81.45 45.78 -8.27
CA LEU A 170 80.79 45.40 -9.53
C LEU A 170 80.57 43.89 -9.63
N GLU A 171 81.55 43.08 -9.22
CA GLU A 171 81.42 41.61 -9.19
C GLU A 171 80.35 41.17 -8.18
N THR A 172 80.33 41.78 -7.00
CA THR A 172 79.32 41.51 -5.97
C THR A 172 77.92 41.85 -6.47
N SER A 173 77.74 43.01 -7.12
CA SER A 173 76.46 43.39 -7.70
C SER A 173 76.05 42.50 -8.89
N THR A 174 77.00 42.10 -9.74
CA THR A 174 76.73 41.18 -10.86
C THR A 174 76.25 39.82 -10.36
N SER A 175 76.86 39.31 -9.28
CA SER A 175 76.43 38.05 -8.63
C SER A 175 75.01 38.16 -8.07
N LYS A 176 74.69 39.27 -7.39
CA LYS A 176 73.32 39.54 -6.89
C LYS A 176 72.29 39.64 -8.03
N HIS A 177 72.60 40.37 -9.09
CA HIS A 177 71.71 40.47 -10.26
C HIS A 177 71.45 39.10 -10.89
N SER A 178 72.48 38.24 -11.00
CA SER A 178 72.32 36.87 -11.50
C SER A 178 71.36 36.06 -10.63
N GLN A 179 71.48 36.16 -9.29
CA GLN A 179 70.55 35.48 -8.37
C GLN A 179 69.10 36.01 -8.51
N LEU A 180 68.92 37.32 -8.65
CA LEU A 180 67.59 37.93 -8.84
C LEU A 180 66.97 37.52 -10.19
N ILE A 181 67.77 37.42 -11.27
CA ILE A 181 67.29 36.92 -12.57
C ILE A 181 66.81 35.46 -12.46
N VAL A 182 67.55 34.61 -11.74
CA VAL A 182 67.14 33.21 -11.49
C VAL A 182 65.83 33.15 -10.68
N GLN A 183 65.66 34.02 -9.68
CA GLN A 183 64.41 34.11 -8.92
C GLN A 183 63.24 34.58 -9.78
N LEU A 184 63.45 35.58 -10.65
CA LEU A 184 62.44 36.04 -11.61
C LEU A 184 62.05 34.95 -12.61
N GLY A 185 63.00 34.12 -13.05
CA GLY A 185 62.74 32.95 -13.88
C GLY A 185 61.79 31.96 -13.20
N LYS A 186 62.08 31.59 -11.94
CA LYS A 186 61.21 30.70 -11.14
C LYS A 186 59.82 31.29 -10.91
N ILE A 187 59.73 32.61 -10.66
CA ILE A 187 58.45 33.32 -10.50
C ILE A 187 57.64 33.27 -11.80
N THR A 188 58.29 33.46 -12.95
CA THR A 188 57.64 33.42 -14.26
C THR A 188 57.11 32.03 -14.57
N GLU A 189 57.88 30.97 -14.27
CA GLU A 189 57.46 29.58 -14.43
C GLU A 189 56.22 29.26 -13.56
N ASN A 190 56.25 29.67 -12.28
CA ASN A 190 55.12 29.52 -11.37
C ASN A 190 53.87 30.27 -11.84
N LEU A 191 54.02 31.45 -12.48
CA LEU A 191 52.89 32.19 -13.06
C LEU A 191 52.25 31.44 -14.22
N VAL A 192 53.06 30.89 -15.12
CA VAL A 192 52.58 30.11 -16.28
C VAL A 192 51.87 28.83 -15.81
N GLU A 193 52.40 28.13 -14.82
CA GLU A 193 51.76 26.94 -14.25
C GLU A 193 50.44 27.27 -13.54
N ASN A 194 50.38 28.39 -12.81
CA ASN A 194 49.17 28.86 -12.16
C ASN A 194 48.10 29.24 -13.21
N GLU A 195 48.46 29.95 -14.28
CA GLU A 195 47.53 30.31 -15.36
C GLU A 195 46.94 29.07 -16.05
N LYS A 196 47.78 28.07 -16.35
CA LYS A 196 47.32 26.79 -16.91
C LYS A 196 46.37 26.06 -15.96
N SER A 197 46.69 26.05 -14.67
CA SER A 197 45.85 25.44 -13.62
C SER A 197 44.51 26.16 -13.47
N GLN A 198 44.51 27.50 -13.54
CA GLN A 198 43.30 28.31 -13.51
C GLN A 198 42.40 28.00 -14.69
N LYS A 199 42.95 27.98 -15.92
CA LYS A 199 42.17 27.68 -17.13
C LYS A 199 41.53 26.29 -17.09
N SER A 200 42.27 25.29 -16.61
CA SER A 200 41.76 23.92 -16.44
C SER A 200 40.61 23.84 -15.43
N SER A 201 40.70 24.57 -14.31
CA SER A 201 39.62 24.66 -13.31
C SER A 201 38.39 25.37 -13.89
N GLU A 202 38.57 26.45 -14.67
CA GLU A 202 37.47 27.15 -15.36
C GLU A 202 36.76 26.25 -16.39
N GLU A 203 37.50 25.49 -17.21
CA GLU A 203 36.91 24.53 -18.15
C GLU A 203 36.12 23.42 -17.43
N THR A 204 36.60 22.99 -16.26
CA THR A 204 35.91 21.97 -15.45
C THR A 204 34.63 22.53 -14.84
N LEU A 205 34.67 23.76 -14.31
CA LEU A 205 33.49 24.47 -13.81
C LEU A 205 32.40 24.60 -14.87
N VAL A 206 32.75 25.00 -16.10
CA VAL A 206 31.78 25.11 -17.21
C VAL A 206 31.10 23.78 -17.49
N LYS A 207 31.87 22.68 -17.58
CA LYS A 207 31.31 21.33 -17.82
C LYS A 207 30.35 20.89 -16.71
N THR A 208 30.69 21.15 -15.45
CA THR A 208 29.81 20.81 -14.32
C THR A 208 28.55 21.69 -14.30
N LEU A 209 28.66 22.95 -14.71
CA LEU A 209 27.51 23.85 -14.79
C LEU A 209 26.53 23.38 -15.88
N ASP A 210 27.04 22.97 -17.03
CA ASP A 210 26.23 22.39 -18.12
C ASP A 210 25.53 21.09 -17.67
N SER A 211 26.23 20.22 -16.93
CA SER A 211 25.60 19.00 -16.38
C SER A 211 24.50 19.35 -15.38
N LEU A 212 24.72 20.33 -14.50
CA LEU A 212 23.73 20.77 -13.52
C LEU A 212 22.49 21.35 -14.19
N VAL A 213 22.67 22.19 -15.22
CA VAL A 213 21.56 22.75 -16.01
C VAL A 213 20.76 21.63 -16.69
N SER A 214 21.44 20.61 -17.23
CA SER A 214 20.76 19.46 -17.84
C SER A 214 19.94 18.65 -16.82
N ALA A 215 20.48 18.43 -15.62
CA ALA A 215 19.79 17.75 -14.53
C ALA A 215 18.57 18.56 -14.06
N ILE A 216 18.70 19.87 -13.88
CA ILE A 216 17.58 20.76 -13.50
C ILE A 216 16.48 20.74 -14.56
N ARG A 217 16.81 20.77 -15.86
CA ARG A 217 15.80 20.64 -16.93
C ARG A 217 15.08 19.29 -16.90
N GLN A 218 15.79 18.21 -16.57
CA GLN A 218 15.18 16.89 -16.39
C GLN A 218 14.29 16.83 -15.14
N HIS A 219 14.69 17.50 -14.05
CA HIS A 219 13.87 17.67 -12.86
C HIS A 219 12.54 18.35 -13.20
N GLU A 220 12.60 19.49 -13.88
CA GLU A 220 11.43 20.28 -14.25
C GLU A 220 10.46 19.50 -15.14
N LYS A 221 10.97 18.77 -16.14
CA LYS A 221 10.15 17.87 -16.97
C LYS A 221 9.47 16.78 -16.14
N SER A 222 10.19 16.18 -15.20
CA SER A 222 9.65 15.12 -14.33
C SER A 222 8.61 15.68 -13.37
N GLN A 223 8.82 16.90 -12.86
CA GLN A 223 7.87 17.59 -11.99
C GLN A 223 6.59 17.99 -12.73
N ASN A 224 6.71 18.51 -13.96
CA ASN A 224 5.56 18.88 -14.78
C ASN A 224 4.72 17.64 -15.15
N ALA A 225 5.38 16.54 -15.51
CA ALA A 225 4.69 15.25 -15.75
C ALA A 225 3.97 14.72 -14.50
N LEU A 226 4.55 14.93 -13.30
CA LEU A 226 3.89 14.60 -12.04
C LEU A 226 2.70 15.55 -11.73
N GLY A 227 2.85 16.83 -12.04
CA GLY A 227 1.85 17.87 -11.77
C GLY A 227 0.60 17.71 -12.61
N GLU A 228 0.73 17.40 -13.91
CA GLU A 228 -0.40 17.14 -14.81
C GLU A 228 -1.24 15.92 -14.39
N VAL A 229 -0.61 14.94 -13.73
CA VAL A 229 -1.26 13.68 -13.32
C VAL A 229 -1.95 13.80 -11.95
N ALA A 230 -1.61 14.79 -11.13
CA ALA A 230 -1.91 14.79 -9.70
C ALA A 230 -2.55 16.09 -9.18
N GLU A 231 -3.38 16.75 -9.98
CA GLU A 231 -4.16 17.91 -9.50
C GLU A 231 -5.57 17.48 -9.04
N GLY A 232 -5.91 17.80 -7.78
CA GLY A 232 -7.24 17.55 -7.19
C GLY A 232 -7.48 16.13 -6.66
N ASP A 233 -8.74 15.67 -6.75
CA ASP A 233 -9.28 14.43 -6.17
C ASP A 233 -8.51 13.15 -6.56
N VAL A 234 -7.82 13.13 -7.72
CA VAL A 234 -6.95 12.00 -8.11
C VAL A 234 -5.84 11.80 -7.10
N LYS A 235 -5.25 12.88 -6.58
CA LYS A 235 -4.18 12.80 -5.57
C LYS A 235 -4.68 12.15 -4.29
N ASP A 236 -5.89 12.47 -3.86
CA ASP A 236 -6.50 11.87 -2.67
C ASP A 236 -6.75 10.37 -2.88
N LEU A 237 -7.21 9.97 -4.07
CA LEU A 237 -7.33 8.55 -4.45
C LEU A 237 -5.97 7.84 -4.49
N LEU A 238 -4.92 8.48 -5.02
CA LEU A 238 -3.57 7.92 -5.05
C LEU A 238 -3.00 7.75 -3.64
N VAL A 239 -3.26 8.70 -2.74
CA VAL A 239 -2.86 8.62 -1.32
C VAL A 239 -3.59 7.48 -0.61
N GLU A 240 -4.92 7.36 -0.79
CA GLU A 240 -5.71 6.25 -0.23
C GLU A 240 -5.24 4.89 -0.76
N LEU A 241 -4.95 4.79 -2.07
CA LEU A 241 -4.41 3.59 -2.71
C LEU A 241 -3.01 3.24 -2.19
N ARG A 242 -2.17 4.24 -1.90
CA ARG A 242 -0.86 4.03 -1.29
C ARG A 242 -0.98 3.46 0.13
N TYR A 243 -1.95 3.94 0.94
CA TYR A 243 -2.23 3.36 2.25
C TYR A 243 -2.70 1.90 2.14
N LEU A 244 -3.58 1.58 1.19
CA LEU A 244 -4.00 0.20 0.92
C LEU A 244 -2.81 -0.69 0.50
N THR A 245 -1.91 -0.16 -0.32
CA THR A 245 -0.71 -0.87 -0.78
C THR A 245 0.27 -1.11 0.37
N TYR A 246 0.49 -0.12 1.23
CA TYR A 246 1.34 -0.23 2.41
C TYR A 246 0.86 -1.32 3.38
N LEU A 247 -0.46 -1.42 3.58
CA LEU A 247 -1.08 -2.46 4.42
C LEU A 247 -1.17 -3.84 3.75
N LYS A 248 -0.53 -4.04 2.58
CA LYS A 248 -0.56 -5.28 1.79
C LYS A 248 -1.96 -5.66 1.25
N PHE A 249 -2.89 -4.71 1.18
CA PHE A 249 -4.22 -4.92 0.61
C PHE A 249 -4.27 -4.72 -0.92
N LYS A 250 -3.12 -4.61 -1.60
CA LYS A 250 -3.03 -4.50 -3.08
C LYS A 250 -3.85 -5.58 -3.81
N LEU A 251 -3.81 -6.82 -3.31
CA LEU A 251 -4.59 -7.91 -3.89
C LEU A 251 -6.11 -7.69 -3.71
N LEU A 252 -6.54 -7.25 -2.53
CA LEU A 252 -7.96 -7.00 -2.23
C LEU A 252 -8.51 -5.81 -3.03
N ALA A 253 -7.72 -4.74 -3.20
CA ALA A 253 -8.13 -3.56 -3.94
C ALA A 253 -8.39 -3.85 -5.43
N THR A 254 -7.68 -4.83 -6.01
CA THR A 254 -7.78 -5.19 -7.43
C THR A 254 -8.84 -6.26 -7.73
N MET A 255 -9.37 -6.95 -6.71
CA MET A 255 -10.40 -7.97 -6.90
C MET A 255 -11.76 -7.37 -7.28
N PRO A 256 -12.61 -8.09 -8.04
CA PRO A 256 -14.00 -7.70 -8.28
C PRO A 256 -14.79 -7.55 -6.99
N THR A 257 -15.67 -6.54 -6.92
CA THR A 257 -16.47 -6.20 -5.73
C THR A 257 -17.28 -7.38 -5.18
N GLN A 258 -17.75 -8.29 -6.05
CA GLN A 258 -18.47 -9.50 -5.66
C GLN A 258 -17.59 -10.45 -4.83
N LEU A 259 -16.31 -10.61 -5.20
CA LEU A 259 -15.36 -11.40 -4.43
C LEU A 259 -15.04 -10.73 -3.09
N LEU A 260 -14.91 -9.39 -3.05
CA LEU A 260 -14.73 -8.68 -1.78
C LEU A 260 -15.90 -8.93 -0.84
N THR A 261 -17.14 -8.86 -1.33
CA THR A 261 -18.33 -9.15 -0.52
C THR A 261 -18.32 -10.58 -0.01
N LEU A 262 -17.92 -11.56 -0.84
CA LEU A 262 -17.81 -12.96 -0.43
C LEU A 262 -16.75 -13.16 0.67
N ILE A 263 -15.57 -12.56 0.49
CA ILE A 263 -14.46 -12.63 1.45
C ILE A 263 -14.84 -11.93 2.76
N LEU A 264 -15.52 -10.78 2.68
CA LEU A 264 -16.07 -10.07 3.84
C LEU A 264 -17.08 -10.94 4.58
N THR A 265 -18.01 -11.57 3.86
CA THR A 265 -19.02 -12.51 4.41
C THR A 265 -18.35 -13.66 5.16
N LEU A 266 -17.37 -14.30 4.53
CA LEU A 266 -16.57 -15.36 5.13
C LEU A 266 -15.90 -14.89 6.43
N SER A 267 -15.20 -13.75 6.37
CA SER A 267 -14.44 -13.23 7.51
C SER A 267 -15.36 -12.84 8.68
N MET A 268 -16.51 -12.24 8.37
CA MET A 268 -17.55 -11.91 9.34
C MET A 268 -18.21 -13.16 9.95
N GLY A 269 -18.40 -14.22 9.17
CA GLY A 269 -18.86 -15.52 9.66
C GLY A 269 -17.84 -16.19 10.59
N ALA A 270 -16.56 -16.15 10.24
CA ALA A 270 -15.48 -16.61 11.11
C ALA A 270 -15.45 -15.81 12.42
N LEU A 271 -15.57 -14.49 12.33
CA LEU A 271 -15.58 -13.58 13.48
C LEU A 271 -16.79 -13.81 14.40
N GLY A 272 -17.98 -14.04 13.85
CA GLY A 272 -19.16 -14.44 14.63
C GLY A 272 -18.92 -15.72 15.42
N SER A 273 -18.29 -16.72 14.80
CA SER A 273 -17.93 -17.97 15.48
C SER A 273 -16.84 -17.78 16.55
N LEU A 274 -15.89 -16.86 16.32
CA LEU A 274 -14.89 -16.48 17.31
C LEU A 274 -15.52 -15.82 18.55
N ILE A 275 -16.54 -14.97 18.37
CA ILE A 275 -17.30 -14.38 19.50
C ILE A 275 -17.95 -15.48 20.35
N TYR A 276 -18.53 -16.49 19.69
CA TYR A 276 -19.07 -17.66 20.40
C TYR A 276 -17.97 -18.40 21.17
N LEU A 277 -16.82 -18.66 20.53
CA LEU A 277 -15.70 -19.34 21.18
C LEU A 277 -15.18 -18.59 22.40
N THR A 278 -15.07 -17.27 22.32
CA THR A 278 -14.66 -16.42 23.44
C THR A 278 -15.62 -16.61 24.61
N ARG A 279 -16.93 -16.55 24.38
CA ARG A 279 -17.94 -16.79 25.41
C ARG A 279 -17.80 -18.19 26.04
N GLU A 280 -17.56 -19.21 25.22
CA GLU A 280 -17.44 -20.59 25.68
C GLU A 280 -16.14 -20.84 26.45
N LEU A 281 -15.03 -20.20 26.08
CA LEU A 281 -13.75 -20.31 26.77
C LEU A 281 -13.82 -19.77 28.22
N PHE A 282 -14.60 -18.72 28.45
CA PHE A 282 -14.79 -18.12 29.78
C PHE A 282 -15.90 -18.77 30.62
N ARG A 283 -16.58 -19.81 30.12
CA ARG A 283 -17.60 -20.51 30.90
C ARG A 283 -16.94 -21.53 31.86
N PRO A 284 -17.18 -21.43 33.19
CA PRO A 284 -16.52 -22.28 34.18
C PRO A 284 -16.93 -23.76 34.17
N SER A 285 -17.86 -24.18 33.29
CA SER A 285 -18.40 -25.55 33.24
C SER A 285 -17.83 -26.40 32.10
N GLY A 286 -16.70 -26.02 31.52
CA GLY A 286 -16.19 -26.58 30.26
C GLY A 286 -15.70 -28.03 30.35
N LYS A 287 -16.40 -28.93 29.65
CA LYS A 287 -15.83 -30.22 29.20
C LYS A 287 -14.48 -29.95 28.50
N ASN A 288 -13.45 -30.74 28.77
CA ASN A 288 -12.16 -30.63 28.09
C ASN A 288 -12.34 -30.89 26.57
N ARG A 289 -12.51 -29.83 25.78
CA ARG A 289 -12.60 -29.90 24.32
C ARG A 289 -11.19 -29.83 23.74
N SER A 290 -10.94 -30.67 22.73
CA SER A 290 -9.68 -30.73 21.99
C SER A 290 -9.38 -29.40 21.27
N LEU A 291 -8.10 -29.05 21.14
CA LEU A 291 -7.63 -27.88 20.37
C LEU A 291 -8.19 -27.85 18.94
N PHE A 292 -8.33 -29.02 18.31
CA PHE A 292 -8.91 -29.11 16.96
C PHE A 292 -10.33 -28.57 16.89
N TRP A 293 -11.13 -28.74 17.95
CA TRP A 293 -12.49 -28.20 17.99
C TRP A 293 -12.49 -26.67 17.94
N PHE A 294 -11.53 -26.00 18.60
CA PHE A 294 -11.36 -24.55 18.52
C PHE A 294 -10.87 -24.11 17.14
N LEU A 295 -10.04 -24.92 16.47
CA LEU A 295 -9.55 -24.64 15.12
C LEU A 295 -10.64 -24.74 14.05
N PHE A 296 -11.48 -25.78 14.11
CA PHE A 296 -12.51 -26.04 13.09
C PHE A 296 -13.74 -25.13 13.23
N ARG A 297 -13.98 -24.55 14.40
CA ARG A 297 -15.21 -23.79 14.67
C ARG A 297 -15.33 -22.50 13.83
N PRO A 298 -14.30 -21.67 13.65
CA PRO A 298 -14.34 -20.54 12.70
C PRO A 298 -14.68 -20.96 11.27
N PHE A 299 -14.21 -22.13 10.82
CA PHE A 299 -14.56 -22.68 9.51
C PHE A 299 -16.05 -23.04 9.41
N LEU A 300 -16.63 -23.59 10.49
CA LEU A 300 -18.08 -23.81 10.55
C LEU A 300 -18.85 -22.46 10.44
N GLY A 301 -18.35 -21.41 11.10
CA GLY A 301 -18.88 -20.06 10.97
C GLY A 301 -18.84 -19.53 9.53
N MET A 302 -17.72 -19.74 8.85
CA MET A 302 -17.56 -19.40 7.43
C MET A 302 -18.56 -20.12 6.52
N VAL A 303 -18.69 -21.44 6.66
CA VAL A 303 -19.59 -22.26 5.84
C VAL A 303 -21.04 -21.87 6.05
N THR A 304 -21.46 -21.69 7.31
CA THR A 304 -22.84 -21.26 7.61
C THR A 304 -23.13 -19.87 7.05
N ALA A 305 -22.19 -18.93 7.18
CA ALA A 305 -22.34 -17.59 6.60
C ALA A 305 -22.49 -17.62 5.07
N ILE A 306 -21.72 -18.47 4.37
CA ILE A 306 -21.89 -18.67 2.93
C ILE A 306 -23.29 -19.22 2.62
N ALA A 307 -23.76 -20.24 3.34
CA ALA A 307 -25.06 -20.84 3.09
C ALA A 307 -26.19 -19.81 3.23
N ILE A 308 -26.14 -18.98 4.28
CA ILE A 308 -27.11 -17.89 4.47
C ILE A 308 -26.96 -16.83 3.39
N PHE A 309 -25.74 -16.44 3.02
CA PHE A 309 -25.50 -15.47 1.95
C PHE A 309 -26.10 -15.93 0.61
N VAL A 310 -25.88 -17.19 0.23
CA VAL A 310 -26.45 -17.79 -0.98
C VAL A 310 -27.97 -17.79 -0.89
N LEU A 311 -28.56 -18.20 0.24
CA LEU A 311 -30.00 -18.22 0.44
C LEU A 311 -30.62 -16.82 0.30
N VAL A 312 -30.00 -15.80 0.89
CA VAL A 312 -30.46 -14.41 0.78
C VAL A 312 -30.34 -13.92 -0.66
N LYS A 313 -29.22 -14.19 -1.33
CA LYS A 313 -29.02 -13.82 -2.73
C LYS A 313 -29.99 -14.52 -3.68
N SER A 314 -30.26 -15.82 -3.48
CA SER A 314 -31.27 -16.55 -4.27
C SER A 314 -32.70 -16.09 -3.95
N GLY A 315 -32.97 -15.71 -2.69
CA GLY A 315 -34.27 -15.21 -2.26
C GLY A 315 -34.61 -13.83 -2.83
N GLN A 316 -33.61 -12.96 -3.01
CA GLN A 316 -33.80 -11.65 -3.63
C GLN A 316 -34.27 -11.74 -5.08
N ILE A 317 -33.74 -12.71 -5.84
CA ILE A 317 -34.11 -12.93 -7.25
C ILE A 317 -35.63 -13.19 -7.38
N ILE A 318 -36.25 -13.81 -6.37
CA ILE A 318 -37.68 -14.13 -6.36
C ILE A 318 -38.57 -12.90 -6.09
N ILE A 319 -38.06 -11.87 -5.40
CA ILE A 319 -38.86 -10.70 -4.97
C ILE A 319 -38.75 -9.53 -5.96
N THR A 320 -37.68 -9.45 -6.75
CA THR A 320 -37.43 -8.30 -7.65
C THR A 320 -38.16 -8.36 -9.01
N ASP A 321 -38.95 -9.39 -9.31
CA ASP A 321 -39.57 -9.58 -10.63
C ASP A 321 -41.02 -9.04 -10.73
N SER A 322 -41.43 -8.10 -9.85
CA SER A 322 -42.81 -7.54 -9.85
C SER A 322 -42.91 -6.09 -10.34
N SER A 323 -41.81 -5.36 -10.52
CA SER A 323 -41.84 -3.98 -11.01
C SER A 323 -40.64 -3.72 -11.92
N GLY A 324 -40.88 -3.74 -13.24
CA GLY A 324 -39.91 -3.79 -14.33
C GLY A 324 -38.90 -2.64 -14.48
N ASN A 325 -38.38 -2.07 -13.40
CA ASN A 325 -37.16 -1.27 -13.44
C ASN A 325 -36.00 -2.16 -13.03
N VAL A 326 -35.33 -2.73 -14.03
CA VAL A 326 -34.05 -3.42 -13.90
C VAL A 326 -32.99 -2.41 -13.42
N VAL A 327 -32.92 -2.20 -12.11
CA VAL A 327 -31.76 -1.57 -11.48
C VAL A 327 -30.65 -2.61 -11.54
N ASN A 328 -29.74 -2.44 -12.49
CA ASN A 328 -28.60 -3.31 -12.80
C ASN A 328 -27.55 -3.45 -11.65
N ASP A 329 -27.91 -3.16 -10.40
CA ASP A 329 -27.02 -3.28 -9.24
C ASP A 329 -27.77 -3.84 -8.01
N GLY A 330 -28.35 -5.03 -8.15
CA GLY A 330 -28.85 -5.86 -7.03
C GLY A 330 -27.77 -6.30 -6.03
N ALA A 331 -26.73 -5.50 -5.83
CA ALA A 331 -25.72 -5.68 -4.80
C ALA A 331 -26.36 -5.41 -3.43
N LEU A 332 -26.43 -6.46 -2.61
CA LEU A 332 -26.81 -6.31 -1.20
C LEU A 332 -25.85 -5.34 -0.53
N ASN A 333 -26.38 -4.45 0.31
CA ASN A 333 -25.57 -3.60 1.16
C ASN A 333 -24.55 -4.48 1.93
N PRO A 334 -23.22 -4.26 1.76
CA PRO A 334 -22.19 -5.06 2.39
C PRO A 334 -22.30 -5.11 3.93
N PHE A 335 -22.81 -4.06 4.56
CA PHE A 335 -23.05 -4.00 6.00
C PHE A 335 -24.15 -4.96 6.43
N PHE A 336 -25.25 -5.05 5.66
CA PHE A 336 -26.34 -5.98 5.95
C PHE A 336 -25.89 -7.44 5.79
N VAL A 337 -25.13 -7.73 4.73
CA VAL A 337 -24.54 -9.06 4.51
C VAL A 337 -23.59 -9.42 5.64
N SER A 338 -22.73 -8.49 6.05
CA SER A 338 -21.79 -8.68 7.17
C SER A 338 -22.52 -8.98 8.48
N PHE A 339 -23.60 -8.23 8.77
CA PHE A 339 -24.43 -8.47 9.94
C PHE A 339 -25.04 -9.87 9.96
N LEU A 340 -25.62 -10.30 8.83
CA LEU A 340 -26.17 -11.66 8.70
C LEU A 340 -25.08 -12.73 8.84
N ALA A 341 -23.89 -12.49 8.28
CA ALA A 341 -22.76 -13.40 8.41
C ALA A 341 -22.29 -13.55 9.87
N ILE A 342 -22.19 -12.45 10.62
CA ILE A 342 -21.84 -12.50 12.05
C ILE A 342 -22.88 -13.32 12.83
N ILE A 343 -24.17 -13.03 12.64
CA ILE A 343 -25.25 -13.77 13.31
C ILE A 343 -25.18 -15.25 12.95
N SER A 344 -24.98 -15.56 11.66
CA SER A 344 -24.81 -16.93 11.18
C SER A 344 -23.67 -17.64 11.88
N GLY A 345 -22.51 -16.98 12.00
CA GLY A 345 -21.33 -17.53 12.64
C GLY A 345 -21.52 -17.75 14.14
N MET A 346 -22.17 -16.80 14.82
CA MET A 346 -22.48 -16.89 16.25
C MET A 346 -23.47 -18.02 16.54
N LEU A 347 -24.46 -18.21 15.66
CA LEU A 347 -25.54 -19.19 15.81
C LEU A 347 -25.28 -20.48 15.03
N SER A 348 -24.07 -20.72 14.53
CA SER A 348 -23.78 -21.78 13.56
C SER A 348 -24.27 -23.17 13.99
N GLU A 349 -24.22 -23.47 15.30
CA GLU A 349 -24.68 -24.75 15.86
C GLU A 349 -26.22 -24.88 15.84
N HIS A 350 -26.93 -23.80 16.18
CA HIS A 350 -28.40 -23.78 16.14
C HIS A 350 -28.91 -23.64 14.70
N ALA A 351 -28.19 -22.90 13.85
CA ALA A 351 -28.48 -22.74 12.44
C ALA A 351 -28.32 -24.08 11.71
N TYR A 352 -27.26 -24.84 12.00
CA TYR A 352 -27.07 -26.18 11.47
C TYR A 352 -28.23 -27.11 11.85
N GLU A 353 -28.62 -27.17 13.12
CA GLU A 353 -29.77 -27.98 13.54
C GLU A 353 -31.06 -27.57 12.84
N LYS A 354 -31.30 -26.28 12.66
CA LYS A 354 -32.51 -25.78 12.00
C LYS A 354 -32.51 -26.07 10.50
N ILE A 355 -31.39 -25.89 9.81
CA ILE A 355 -31.22 -26.25 8.40
C ILE A 355 -31.39 -27.76 8.24
N TYR A 356 -30.79 -28.56 9.11
CA TYR A 356 -30.93 -30.02 9.10
C TYR A 356 -32.39 -30.45 9.29
N ARG A 357 -33.09 -29.92 10.31
CA ARG A 357 -34.50 -30.23 10.55
C ARG A 357 -35.41 -29.76 9.42
N THR A 358 -35.16 -28.58 8.85
CA THR A 358 -35.95 -28.04 7.74
C THR A 358 -35.70 -28.83 6.45
N GLY A 359 -34.44 -29.17 6.17
CA GLY A 359 -34.07 -30.02 5.05
C GLY A 359 -34.66 -31.41 5.19
N GLN A 360 -34.57 -32.03 6.37
CA GLN A 360 -35.23 -33.29 6.65
C GLN A 360 -36.74 -33.18 6.46
N SER A 361 -37.39 -32.13 6.96
CA SER A 361 -38.82 -31.91 6.70
C SER A 361 -39.11 -31.77 5.21
N PHE A 362 -38.31 -31.03 4.45
CA PHE A 362 -38.52 -30.81 3.01
C PHE A 362 -38.36 -32.11 2.20
N PHE A 363 -37.28 -32.86 2.44
CA PHE A 363 -37.02 -34.13 1.76
C PHE A 363 -37.95 -35.26 2.25
N SER A 364 -38.24 -35.35 3.55
CA SER A 364 -39.17 -36.36 4.11
C SER A 364 -40.64 -36.05 3.81
N SER A 365 -41.01 -34.78 3.54
CA SER A 365 -42.37 -34.43 3.09
C SER A 365 -42.65 -34.86 1.65
N THR A 366 -41.62 -35.23 0.88
CA THR A 366 -41.79 -35.69 -0.50
C THR A 366 -42.20 -37.17 -0.56
N GLU A 367 -41.84 -37.99 0.44
CA GLU A 367 -42.20 -39.42 0.48
C GLU A 367 -43.48 -39.72 1.28
N THR A 368 -43.90 -38.86 2.20
CA THR A 368 -45.05 -39.15 3.10
C THR A 368 -46.34 -38.40 2.77
N ASN A 369 -46.30 -37.38 1.91
CA ASN A 369 -47.51 -36.63 1.48
C ASN A 369 -48.09 -37.12 0.14
N THR A 370 -47.67 -38.27 -0.37
CA THR A 370 -48.22 -38.86 -1.60
C THR A 370 -49.20 -40.01 -1.34
N LEU A 371 -49.31 -40.48 -0.10
CA LEU A 371 -50.18 -41.59 0.23
C LEU A 371 -51.62 -41.11 0.43
N SER A 372 -52.52 -41.72 -0.34
CA SER A 372 -53.96 -41.52 -0.18
C SER A 372 -54.39 -42.16 1.14
N ARG A 373 -55.08 -41.40 2.01
CA ARG A 373 -55.46 -41.81 3.37
C ARG A 373 -56.96 -41.97 3.50
N TRP A 374 -57.41 -42.83 4.41
CA TRP A 374 -58.82 -43.11 4.64
C TRP A 374 -59.45 -42.08 5.58
N ALA A 375 -60.63 -41.59 5.24
CA ALA A 375 -61.30 -40.49 5.94
C ALA A 375 -62.18 -40.96 7.12
N VAL A 376 -61.62 -41.78 8.01
CA VAL A 376 -62.36 -42.57 9.01
C VAL A 376 -63.16 -41.73 10.02
N ARG A 377 -62.85 -40.45 10.18
CA ARG A 377 -63.60 -39.54 11.07
C ARG A 377 -64.17 -38.32 10.35
N LEU A 378 -64.21 -38.36 9.02
CA LEU A 378 -64.72 -37.25 8.23
C LEU A 378 -66.21 -37.04 8.46
N LYS A 379 -67.01 -38.11 8.41
CA LYS A 379 -68.46 -38.05 8.63
C LYS A 379 -68.83 -37.51 10.01
N GLU A 380 -68.15 -37.99 11.06
CA GLU A 380 -68.37 -37.54 12.44
C GLU A 380 -67.98 -36.05 12.61
N THR A 381 -66.83 -35.65 12.07
CA THR A 381 -66.34 -34.27 12.14
C THR A 381 -67.24 -33.30 11.37
N MET A 382 -67.78 -33.71 10.22
CA MET A 382 -68.75 -32.92 9.45
C MET A 382 -70.06 -32.72 10.21
N GLN A 383 -70.57 -33.75 10.88
CA GLN A 383 -71.75 -33.63 11.73
C GLN A 383 -71.52 -32.70 12.92
N LYS A 384 -70.36 -32.79 13.58
CA LYS A 384 -70.00 -31.91 14.71
C LYS A 384 -69.85 -30.44 14.31
N THR A 385 -69.33 -30.19 13.12
CA THR A 385 -69.12 -28.83 12.59
C THR A 385 -70.35 -28.25 11.89
N GLY A 386 -71.41 -29.06 11.72
CA GLY A 386 -72.65 -28.64 11.06
C GLY A 386 -72.52 -28.43 9.55
N LYS A 387 -71.48 -28.98 8.92
CA LYS A 387 -71.15 -28.78 7.51
C LYS A 387 -71.74 -29.86 6.63
N LYS A 388 -72.27 -29.49 5.45
CA LYS A 388 -72.96 -30.42 4.54
C LYS A 388 -72.03 -30.97 3.45
N PRO A 389 -72.18 -32.24 3.02
CA PRO A 389 -71.37 -32.82 1.93
C PRO A 389 -71.39 -32.01 0.63
N GLY A 390 -72.56 -31.44 0.27
CA GLY A 390 -72.71 -30.64 -0.95
C GLY A 390 -71.96 -29.30 -0.95
N GLU A 391 -71.51 -28.82 0.21
CA GLU A 391 -70.65 -27.63 0.28
C GLU A 391 -69.18 -27.98 0.01
N LEU A 392 -68.77 -29.22 0.30
CA LEU A 392 -67.39 -29.67 0.12
C LEU A 392 -67.00 -29.79 -1.37
N SER A 393 -67.96 -30.13 -2.23
CA SER A 393 -67.75 -30.23 -3.68
C SER A 393 -67.35 -28.90 -4.33
N GLN A 394 -67.71 -27.77 -3.71
CA GLN A 394 -67.29 -26.45 -4.19
C GLN A 394 -65.79 -26.17 -3.96
N PHE A 395 -65.16 -26.91 -3.04
CA PHE A 395 -63.78 -26.68 -2.65
C PHE A 395 -62.80 -27.72 -3.21
N VAL A 396 -63.27 -28.95 -3.49
CA VAL A 396 -62.36 -30.08 -3.81
C VAL A 396 -62.33 -30.44 -5.30
N GLU A 397 -63.03 -29.71 -6.19
CA GLU A 397 -63.06 -29.97 -7.65
C GLU A 397 -63.41 -31.42 -8.06
N GLU A 398 -64.02 -32.17 -7.15
CA GLU A 398 -64.35 -33.59 -7.32
C GLU A 398 -65.86 -33.78 -7.36
N SER A 399 -66.29 -34.85 -8.04
CA SER A 399 -67.72 -35.14 -8.18
C SER A 399 -68.37 -35.43 -6.81
N PRO A 400 -69.66 -35.08 -6.61
CA PRO A 400 -70.36 -35.37 -5.36
C PRO A 400 -70.34 -36.86 -4.99
N GLU A 401 -70.31 -37.75 -5.99
CA GLU A 401 -70.23 -39.20 -5.81
C GLU A 401 -68.88 -39.64 -5.23
N VAL A 402 -67.78 -39.05 -5.70
CA VAL A 402 -66.43 -39.33 -5.17
C VAL A 402 -66.29 -38.82 -3.73
N ILE A 403 -66.90 -37.68 -3.42
CA ILE A 403 -66.91 -37.13 -2.07
C ILE A 403 -67.73 -38.01 -1.12
N GLU A 404 -68.87 -38.52 -1.56
CA GLU A 404 -69.66 -39.47 -0.77
C GLU A 404 -68.87 -40.78 -0.55
N ASP A 405 -68.16 -41.27 -1.58
CA ASP A 405 -67.26 -42.43 -1.43
C ASP A 405 -66.15 -42.19 -0.40
N TRP A 406 -65.66 -40.96 -0.25
CA TRP A 406 -64.70 -40.61 0.79
C TRP A 406 -65.35 -40.55 2.18
N ILE A 407 -66.54 -39.95 2.29
CA ILE A 407 -67.28 -39.81 3.56
C ILE A 407 -67.76 -41.18 4.09
N GLU A 408 -68.13 -42.08 3.18
CA GLU A 408 -68.50 -43.47 3.49
C GLU A 408 -67.29 -44.41 3.57
N GLU A 409 -66.08 -43.85 3.47
CA GLU A 409 -64.82 -44.58 3.61
C GLU A 409 -64.70 -45.76 2.62
N LYS A 410 -65.25 -45.61 1.42
CA LYS A 410 -65.17 -46.58 0.31
C LYS A 410 -63.91 -46.39 -0.53
N LYS A 411 -63.38 -45.17 -0.59
CA LYS A 411 -62.13 -44.83 -1.29
C LYS A 411 -61.20 -43.99 -0.42
N PRO A 412 -59.88 -44.14 -0.57
CA PRO A 412 -58.92 -43.26 0.09
C PRO A 412 -58.94 -41.88 -0.56
N VAL A 413 -58.64 -40.86 0.24
CA VAL A 413 -58.66 -39.45 -0.14
C VAL A 413 -57.28 -39.04 -0.65
N PRO A 414 -57.18 -38.41 -1.84
CA PRO A 414 -55.92 -37.89 -2.35
C PRO A 414 -55.32 -36.81 -1.43
N PRO A 415 -53.99 -36.66 -1.37
CA PRO A 415 -53.34 -35.71 -0.45
C PRO A 415 -53.74 -34.24 -0.62
N GLU A 416 -54.05 -33.82 -1.84
CA GLU A 416 -54.51 -32.45 -2.13
C GLU A 416 -55.89 -32.21 -1.52
N ALA A 417 -56.82 -33.14 -1.74
CA ALA A 417 -58.14 -33.14 -1.11
C ALA A 417 -58.06 -33.20 0.42
N GLN A 418 -57.13 -33.97 1.00
CA GLN A 418 -56.94 -34.04 2.46
C GLN A 418 -56.65 -32.66 3.06
N LYS A 419 -55.75 -31.86 2.45
CA LYS A 419 -55.41 -30.52 2.95
C LYS A 419 -56.61 -29.57 2.88
N ILE A 420 -57.35 -29.61 1.78
CA ILE A 420 -58.53 -28.78 1.56
C ILE A 420 -59.63 -29.14 2.57
N ILE A 421 -59.90 -30.44 2.76
CA ILE A 421 -60.89 -30.93 3.72
C ILE A 421 -60.51 -30.54 5.16
N SER A 422 -59.23 -30.69 5.55
CA SER A 422 -58.74 -30.28 6.87
C SER A 422 -58.89 -28.77 7.11
N ALA A 423 -58.48 -27.95 6.13
CA ALA A 423 -58.61 -26.50 6.21
C ALA A 423 -60.07 -26.07 6.25
N TRP A 424 -60.92 -26.69 5.42
CA TRP A 424 -62.35 -26.42 5.39
C TRP A 424 -63.00 -26.77 6.72
N LEU A 425 -62.72 -27.94 7.31
CA LEU A 425 -63.28 -28.34 8.60
C LEU A 425 -62.69 -27.57 9.79
N GLY A 426 -61.53 -26.93 9.62
CA GLY A 426 -60.80 -26.30 10.72
C GLY A 426 -60.19 -27.31 11.70
N VAL A 427 -59.86 -28.52 11.21
CA VAL A 427 -59.38 -29.65 12.02
C VAL A 427 -58.09 -30.20 11.42
N SER A 428 -57.16 -30.65 12.28
CA SER A 428 -55.89 -31.24 11.85
C SER A 428 -56.11 -32.49 10.99
N SER A 429 -55.36 -32.65 9.89
CA SER A 429 -55.44 -33.84 9.02
C SER A 429 -55.24 -35.15 9.77
N ARG A 430 -54.45 -35.15 10.86
CA ARG A 430 -54.20 -36.33 11.69
C ARG A 430 -55.42 -36.80 12.48
N GLU A 431 -56.41 -35.94 12.68
CA GLU A 431 -57.62 -36.27 13.45
C GLU A 431 -58.70 -36.90 12.58
N ILE A 432 -58.67 -36.66 11.27
CA ILE A 432 -59.71 -37.07 10.31
C ILE A 432 -59.25 -38.15 9.33
N PHE A 433 -57.94 -38.28 9.09
CA PHE A 433 -57.38 -39.24 8.15
C PHE A 433 -56.47 -40.26 8.84
N THR A 434 -56.52 -41.52 8.41
CA THR A 434 -55.64 -42.61 8.85
C THR A 434 -55.06 -43.37 7.66
N ASP A 435 -53.91 -43.99 7.87
CA ASP A 435 -53.24 -44.83 6.87
C ASP A 435 -53.89 -46.24 6.77
N GLU A 436 -54.68 -46.64 7.77
CA GLU A 436 -55.33 -47.94 7.84
C GLU A 436 -56.71 -47.92 7.15
N ALA A 437 -56.97 -48.88 6.26
CA ALA A 437 -58.29 -49.04 5.66
C ALA A 437 -59.32 -49.47 6.72
N PRO A 438 -60.55 -48.93 6.70
CA PRO A 438 -61.59 -49.34 7.63
C PRO A 438 -61.89 -50.83 7.45
N ALA A 439 -62.01 -51.55 8.57
CA ALA A 439 -62.38 -52.95 8.56
C ALA A 439 -63.79 -53.07 7.94
N LYS A 440 -63.89 -53.61 6.72
CA LYS A 440 -65.17 -53.93 6.09
C LYS A 440 -66.03 -54.67 7.10
N SER A 441 -67.15 -54.08 7.50
CA SER A 441 -68.17 -54.79 8.28
C SER A 441 -68.66 -55.96 7.43
N LEU A 442 -68.15 -57.16 7.73
CA LEU A 442 -68.68 -58.40 7.19
C LEU A 442 -70.18 -58.44 7.51
N ASN A 443 -70.99 -58.53 6.46
CA ASN A 443 -72.44 -58.52 6.45
C ASN A 443 -73.04 -59.31 7.63
N LYS A 444 -73.68 -58.58 8.54
CA LYS A 444 -74.65 -59.12 9.48
C LYS A 444 -75.96 -59.38 8.71
N ARG A 445 -76.01 -60.47 7.96
CA ARG A 445 -77.23 -61.02 7.32
C ARG A 445 -77.15 -62.55 7.37
N GLU A 446 -77.43 -63.12 8.53
CA GLU A 446 -77.80 -64.53 8.73
C GLU A 446 -78.37 -64.66 10.17
N GLU A 447 -79.48 -63.98 10.44
CA GLU A 447 -80.34 -64.25 11.61
C GLU A 447 -81.79 -64.05 11.18
N THR A 448 -82.31 -64.99 10.40
CA THR A 448 -83.75 -65.29 10.29
C THR A 448 -83.90 -66.63 9.56
N GLU A 449 -83.69 -67.72 10.30
CA GLU A 449 -84.34 -69.03 10.15
C GLU A 449 -83.63 -70.03 11.07
N ILE A 450 -84.21 -70.26 12.26
CA ILE A 450 -84.61 -71.54 12.89
C ILE A 450 -85.21 -71.21 14.25
#